data_AF-A0A8F5ZIU0-F1
#
_entry.id   AF-A0A8F5ZIU0-F1
#
_cell.length_a   1.000
_cell.length_b   1.000
_cell.length_c   1.000
_cell.angle_alpha   90.00
_cell.angle_beta   90.00
_cell.angle_gamma   90.00
#
_symmetry.space_group_name_H-M   'P 1'
#
loop_
_entity.id
_entity.type
_entity.pdbx_description
1 polymer ?
#
loop_
_entity_poly.entity_id
_entity_poly.type
_entity_poly.pdbx_seq_one_letter_code
_entity_poly.pdbx_strand_id
1 'polypeptide(L)'
;KAQIAAIRRSFGDLVLNVDSDTILASDVIAKLALKMRNPTIGAAMGQLTASNRSDTWLTRMIDMEYWLACNEERAAQARFGAVMCCCGPCAMYRRSALLLLLDKYESQFFRGKPSDFGEDRHLTILMLKAGLQTEYVPDAIASTVVPDRLGPYLRQQLRWARSTFRDTLLALRLLPGLDRFLTLDVIGQNLGPLLLALSVLTGLAQFALTATVPWWTVLMIASMTIIRCSVVAIRTRQLRFLGFSLHTF
;
A
#
# COMPACT_ATOMS: atom_id res chain seq x y z
N LYS A 1 15.76 16.77 -3.34
CA LYS A 1 15.35 15.71 -2.38
C LYS A 1 16.49 14.70 -2.18
N ALA A 2 16.68 14.14 -0.97
CA ALA A 2 17.81 13.24 -0.68
C ALA A 2 17.85 11.98 -1.57
N GLN A 3 16.68 11.34 -1.78
CA GLN A 3 16.54 10.18 -2.66
C GLN A 3 16.99 10.47 -4.10
N ILE A 4 16.59 11.61 -4.67
CA ILE A 4 16.98 12.03 -6.03
C ILE A 4 18.50 12.22 -6.13
N ALA A 5 19.11 12.87 -5.13
CA ALA A 5 20.55 13.05 -5.09
C ALA A 5 21.30 11.70 -5.03
N ALA A 6 20.79 10.75 -4.25
CA ALA A 6 21.34 9.40 -4.18
C ALA A 6 21.21 8.63 -5.51
N ILE A 7 20.05 8.69 -6.17
CA ILE A 7 19.83 8.04 -7.48
C ILE A 7 20.77 8.62 -8.54
N ARG A 8 20.95 9.94 -8.59
CA ARG A 8 21.86 10.59 -9.57
C ARG A 8 23.32 10.21 -9.35
N ARG A 9 23.73 9.94 -8.11
CA ARG A 9 25.10 9.55 -7.75
C ARG A 9 25.36 8.04 -7.75
N SER A 10 24.33 7.20 -7.89
CA SER A 10 24.49 5.75 -7.92
C SER A 10 24.99 5.26 -9.28
N PHE A 11 25.63 4.09 -9.31
CA PHE A 11 26.20 3.49 -10.53
C PHE A 11 25.61 2.10 -10.89
N GLY A 12 24.90 1.45 -9.97
CA GLY A 12 24.32 0.12 -10.22
C GLY A 12 23.11 0.15 -11.14
N ASP A 13 22.86 -0.94 -11.87
CA ASP A 13 21.72 -1.04 -12.81
C ASP A 13 20.36 -0.99 -12.12
N LEU A 14 20.32 -1.42 -10.85
CA LEU A 14 19.15 -1.45 -10.00
C LEU A 14 19.40 -0.60 -8.76
N VAL A 15 18.36 0.10 -8.29
CA VAL A 15 18.38 0.90 -7.07
C VAL A 15 17.36 0.32 -6.11
N LEU A 16 17.79 -0.07 -4.92
CA LEU A 16 16.91 -0.51 -3.84
C LEU A 16 16.64 0.66 -2.90
N ASN A 17 15.37 1.01 -2.70
CA ASN A 17 14.92 1.93 -1.67
C ASN A 17 14.61 1.15 -0.39
N VAL A 18 15.09 1.66 0.75
CA VAL A 18 14.92 1.08 2.08
C VAL A 18 14.75 2.20 3.08
N ASP A 19 13.71 2.12 3.91
CA ASP A 19 13.50 3.07 5.00
C ASP A 19 14.53 2.81 6.12
N SER A 20 14.93 3.87 6.83
CA SER A 20 15.99 3.78 7.85
C SER A 20 15.64 2.90 9.05
N ASP A 21 14.37 2.60 9.25
CA ASP A 21 13.85 1.74 10.32
C ASP A 21 13.55 0.30 9.84
N THR A 22 14.03 -0.06 8.65
CA THR A 22 13.73 -1.34 8.00
C THR A 22 14.92 -2.28 8.01
N ILE A 23 14.67 -3.52 8.43
CA ILE A 23 15.61 -4.63 8.44
C ILE A 23 15.23 -5.60 7.31
N LEU A 24 16.15 -5.81 6.38
CA LEU A 24 15.96 -6.73 5.25
C LEU A 24 16.40 -8.15 5.63
N ALA A 25 15.65 -9.17 5.20
CA ALA A 25 16.15 -10.53 5.23
C ALA A 25 17.38 -10.66 4.30
N SER A 26 18.30 -11.58 4.62
CA SER A 26 19.60 -11.70 3.96
C SER A 26 19.52 -11.99 2.46
N ASP A 27 18.39 -12.52 1.97
CA ASP A 27 18.18 -12.91 0.58
C ASP A 27 17.26 -11.95 -0.20
N VAL A 28 16.78 -10.86 0.40
CA VAL A 28 15.86 -9.89 -0.23
C VAL A 28 16.42 -9.34 -1.53
N ILE A 29 17.68 -8.90 -1.52
CA ILE A 29 18.32 -8.30 -2.68
C ILE A 29 18.37 -9.29 -3.84
N ALA A 30 18.76 -10.54 -3.57
CA ALA A 30 18.84 -11.59 -4.58
C ALA A 30 17.45 -11.92 -5.18
N LYS A 31 16.43 -12.03 -4.33
CA LYS A 31 15.04 -12.32 -4.75
C LYS A 31 14.45 -11.20 -5.62
N LEU A 32 14.63 -9.94 -5.21
CA LEU A 32 14.17 -8.79 -5.99
C LEU A 32 14.95 -8.67 -7.30
N ALA A 33 16.28 -8.78 -7.26
CA ALA A 33 17.13 -8.71 -8.46
C ALA A 33 16.77 -9.79 -9.47
N LEU A 34 16.45 -11.01 -9.01
CA LEU A 34 16.00 -12.11 -9.87
C LEU A 34 14.73 -11.72 -10.64
N LYS A 35 13.73 -11.14 -9.96
CA LYS A 35 12.51 -10.64 -10.61
C LYS A 35 12.83 -9.52 -11.61
N MET A 36 13.72 -8.59 -11.23
CA MET A 36 14.13 -7.45 -12.07
C MET A 36 14.96 -7.82 -13.32
N ARG A 37 15.37 -9.09 -13.49
CA ARG A 37 16.03 -9.56 -14.72
C ARG A 37 15.15 -9.42 -15.95
N ASN A 38 13.82 -9.45 -15.79
CA ASN A 38 12.90 -9.17 -16.89
C ASN A 38 12.96 -7.66 -17.22
N PRO A 39 13.37 -7.27 -18.45
CA PRO A 39 13.50 -5.86 -18.83
C PRO A 39 12.17 -5.10 -18.83
N THR A 40 11.02 -5.78 -18.93
CA THR A 40 9.70 -5.12 -18.87
C THR A 40 9.35 -4.62 -17.48
N ILE A 41 10.02 -5.10 -16.44
CA ILE A 41 9.77 -4.71 -15.04
C ILE A 41 10.60 -3.46 -14.71
N GLY A 42 9.90 -2.40 -14.32
CA GLY A 42 10.47 -1.14 -13.86
C GLY A 42 10.66 -1.07 -12.36
N ALA A 43 9.82 -1.78 -11.59
CA ALA A 43 9.95 -1.88 -10.14
C ALA A 43 9.44 -3.21 -9.58
N ALA A 44 10.00 -3.66 -8.46
CA ALA A 44 9.53 -4.80 -7.69
C ALA A 44 9.59 -4.49 -6.19
N MET A 45 8.53 -4.79 -5.45
CA MET A 45 8.49 -4.64 -3.99
C MET A 45 8.46 -5.99 -3.26
N GLY A 46 8.94 -5.98 -2.02
CA GLY A 46 8.93 -7.13 -1.12
C GLY A 46 7.70 -7.21 -0.20
N GLN A 47 7.60 -8.32 0.54
CA GLN A 47 6.65 -8.49 1.64
C GLN A 47 7.07 -7.62 2.82
N LEU A 48 6.14 -6.81 3.34
CA LEU A 48 6.36 -6.03 4.54
C LEU A 48 5.86 -6.76 5.78
N THR A 49 6.59 -6.62 6.87
CA THR A 49 6.16 -7.09 8.20
C THR A 49 6.54 -6.08 9.27
N ALA A 50 5.84 -6.10 10.40
CA ALA A 50 6.20 -5.24 11.53
C ALA A 50 7.31 -5.91 12.36
N SER A 51 8.43 -5.21 12.58
CA SER A 51 9.53 -5.70 13.42
C SER A 51 9.12 -5.77 14.90
N ASN A 52 8.34 -4.80 15.36
CA ASN A 52 7.79 -4.68 16.71
C ASN A 52 6.37 -5.25 16.84
N ARG A 53 6.02 -6.26 16.02
CA ARG A 53 4.66 -6.84 15.98
C ARG A 53 4.21 -7.46 17.30
N SER A 54 5.12 -7.80 18.20
CA SER A 54 4.82 -8.43 19.50
C SER A 54 4.47 -7.41 20.60
N ASP A 55 4.77 -6.14 20.39
CA ASP A 55 4.85 -5.15 21.47
C ASP A 55 3.47 -4.72 21.99
N THR A 56 2.50 -4.50 21.10
CA THR A 56 1.14 -4.08 21.49
C THR A 56 0.09 -4.76 20.63
N TRP A 57 -1.18 -4.66 21.06
CA TRP A 57 -2.30 -5.11 20.23
C TRP A 57 -2.37 -4.34 18.89
N LEU A 58 -1.97 -3.05 18.90
CA LEU A 58 -1.96 -2.20 17.72
C LEU A 58 -0.85 -2.63 16.75
N THR A 59 0.36 -2.91 17.22
CA THR A 59 1.45 -3.37 16.33
C THR A 59 1.13 -4.74 15.72
N ARG A 60 0.46 -5.62 16.46
CA ARG A 60 -0.09 -6.89 15.93
C ARG A 60 -1.11 -6.66 14.83
N MET A 61 -2.05 -5.72 15.03
CA MET A 61 -3.05 -5.36 14.02
C MET A 61 -2.37 -4.84 12.75
N ILE A 62 -1.41 -3.92 12.87
CA ILE A 62 -0.71 -3.35 11.73
C ILE A 62 0.09 -4.43 10.95
N ASP A 63 0.70 -5.41 11.62
CA ASP A 63 1.35 -6.55 10.94
C ASP A 63 0.36 -7.35 10.08
N MET A 64 -0.86 -7.55 10.58
CA MET A 64 -1.93 -8.23 9.83
C MET A 64 -2.42 -7.36 8.66
N GLU A 65 -2.56 -6.04 8.84
CA GLU A 65 -2.89 -5.12 7.75
C GLU A 65 -1.82 -5.14 6.65
N TYR A 66 -0.54 -5.16 7.01
CA TYR A 66 0.57 -5.30 6.05
C TYR A 66 0.49 -6.60 5.28
N TRP A 67 0.17 -7.70 5.98
CA TRP A 67 -0.02 -8.99 5.32
C TRP A 67 -1.16 -8.95 4.32
N LEU A 68 -2.32 -8.37 4.67
CA LEU A 68 -3.47 -8.23 3.78
C LEU A 68 -3.13 -7.34 2.57
N ALA A 69 -2.50 -6.19 2.81
CA ALA A 69 -2.09 -5.29 1.74
C ALA A 69 -1.14 -6.00 0.76
N CYS A 70 -0.13 -6.72 1.25
CA CYS A 70 0.83 -7.39 0.36
C CYS A 70 0.23 -8.62 -0.35
N ASN A 71 -0.44 -9.51 0.39
CA ASN A 71 -0.83 -10.83 -0.10
C ASN A 71 -2.25 -10.92 -0.68
N GLU A 72 -3.10 -9.91 -0.44
CA GLU A 72 -4.36 -9.77 -1.17
C GLU A 72 -4.21 -8.72 -2.27
N GLU A 73 -3.98 -7.47 -1.90
CA GLU A 73 -4.05 -6.33 -2.83
C GLU A 73 -2.87 -6.34 -3.81
N ARG A 74 -1.63 -6.28 -3.32
CA ARG A 74 -0.44 -6.22 -4.18
C ARG A 74 -0.26 -7.51 -4.98
N ALA A 75 -0.56 -8.66 -4.39
CA ALA A 75 -0.56 -9.93 -5.11
C ALA A 75 -1.59 -9.98 -6.24
N ALA A 76 -2.82 -9.49 -6.03
CA ALA A 76 -3.82 -9.40 -7.08
C ALA A 76 -3.39 -8.43 -8.19
N GLN A 77 -2.86 -7.26 -7.82
CA GLN A 77 -2.38 -6.26 -8.76
C GLN A 77 -1.17 -6.74 -9.58
N ALA A 78 -0.24 -7.47 -8.96
CA ALA A 78 0.94 -8.03 -9.62
C ALA A 78 0.57 -9.05 -10.72
N ARG A 79 -0.57 -9.73 -10.60
CA ARG A 79 -1.08 -10.62 -11.67
C ARG A 79 -1.32 -9.89 -12.99
N PHE A 80 -1.54 -8.58 -12.92
CA PHE A 80 -1.72 -7.69 -14.07
C PHE A 80 -0.47 -6.82 -14.32
N GLY A 81 0.65 -7.14 -13.67
CA GLY A 81 1.92 -6.40 -13.81
C GLY A 81 1.84 -4.95 -13.31
N ALA A 82 0.88 -4.62 -12.43
CA ALA A 82 0.61 -3.24 -12.04
C ALA A 82 0.29 -3.07 -10.56
N VAL A 83 1.26 -3.42 -9.72
CA VAL A 83 1.26 -2.98 -8.32
C VAL A 83 1.12 -1.45 -8.27
N MET A 84 0.06 -0.96 -7.65
CA MET A 84 -0.24 0.48 -7.67
C MET A 84 0.62 1.31 -6.71
N CYS A 85 1.40 0.66 -5.84
CA CYS A 85 2.34 1.28 -4.91
C CYS A 85 3.41 0.27 -4.47
N CYS A 86 4.63 0.39 -5.01
CA CYS A 86 5.80 -0.30 -4.48
C CYS A 86 6.29 0.45 -3.23
N CYS A 87 6.02 -0.06 -2.04
CA CYS A 87 6.22 0.65 -0.77
C CYS A 87 7.69 0.95 -0.44
N GLY A 88 7.95 2.12 0.15
CA GLY A 88 9.27 2.65 0.50
C GLY A 88 10.19 1.73 1.31
N PRO A 89 9.70 0.98 2.31
CA PRO A 89 10.55 0.09 3.11
C PRO A 89 11.32 -0.96 2.30
N CYS A 90 10.78 -1.39 1.15
CA CYS A 90 11.42 -2.42 0.32
C CYS A 90 10.90 -2.38 -1.12
N ALA A 91 11.53 -1.54 -1.94
CA ALA A 91 11.23 -1.44 -3.37
C ALA A 91 12.50 -1.29 -4.21
N MET A 92 12.70 -2.20 -5.16
CA MET A 92 13.80 -2.17 -6.12
C MET A 92 13.30 -1.59 -7.45
N TYR A 93 14.07 -0.69 -8.03
CA TYR A 93 13.75 0.01 -9.27
C TYR A 93 14.86 -0.14 -10.30
N ARG A 94 14.46 -0.14 -11.58
CA ARG A 94 15.41 -0.07 -12.69
C ARG A 94 15.99 1.34 -12.79
N ARG A 95 17.30 1.49 -12.63
CA ARG A 95 17.95 2.82 -12.57
C ARG A 95 17.79 3.60 -13.87
N SER A 96 17.92 2.94 -15.02
CA SER A 96 17.76 3.61 -16.33
C SER A 96 16.37 4.24 -16.49
N ALA A 97 15.33 3.53 -16.05
CA ALA A 97 13.96 4.07 -16.02
C ALA A 97 13.82 5.21 -15.00
N LEU A 98 14.39 5.07 -13.81
CA LEU A 98 14.38 6.15 -12.81
C LEU A 98 14.95 7.44 -13.35
N LEU A 99 16.14 7.41 -13.96
CA LEU A 99 16.80 8.61 -14.49
C LEU A 99 15.94 9.35 -15.52
N LEU A 100 15.20 8.63 -16.36
CA LEU A 100 14.28 9.23 -17.34
C LEU A 100 13.03 9.86 -16.69
N LEU A 101 12.71 9.45 -15.47
CA LEU A 101 11.51 9.87 -14.74
C LEU A 101 11.82 10.88 -13.63
N LEU A 102 13.10 11.06 -13.25
CA LEU A 102 13.50 11.90 -12.11
C LEU A 102 13.00 13.33 -12.23
N ASP A 103 13.03 13.94 -13.41
CA ASP A 103 12.57 15.33 -13.57
C ASP A 103 11.06 15.46 -13.35
N LYS A 104 10.27 14.46 -13.80
CA LYS A 104 8.82 14.39 -13.55
C LYS A 104 8.52 14.11 -12.08
N TYR A 105 9.36 13.29 -11.45
CA TYR A 105 9.26 12.95 -10.04
C TYR A 105 9.60 14.16 -9.14
N GLU A 106 10.61 14.95 -9.50
CA GLU A 106 11.05 16.16 -8.79
C GLU A 106 10.03 17.31 -8.93
N SER A 107 9.49 17.49 -10.14
CA SER A 107 8.55 18.56 -10.47
C SER A 107 7.09 18.23 -10.19
N GLN A 108 6.80 17.25 -9.33
CA GLN A 108 5.41 16.91 -9.02
C GLN A 108 4.70 18.06 -8.29
N PHE A 109 3.68 18.63 -8.94
CA PHE A 109 2.76 19.58 -8.33
C PHE A 109 1.39 18.95 -8.10
N PHE A 110 0.77 19.28 -6.97
CA PHE A 110 -0.65 19.02 -6.75
C PHE A 110 -1.34 20.30 -6.27
N ARG A 111 -2.37 20.74 -7.00
CA ARG A 111 -3.10 21.99 -6.72
C ARG A 111 -2.16 23.21 -6.57
N GLY A 112 -1.14 23.30 -7.43
CA GLY A 112 -0.20 24.42 -7.47
C GLY A 112 0.89 24.41 -6.40
N LYS A 113 1.02 23.34 -5.60
CA LYS A 113 2.10 23.18 -4.60
C LYS A 113 2.99 21.98 -4.92
N PRO A 114 4.32 22.07 -4.68
CA PRO A 114 5.20 20.92 -4.71
C PRO A 114 4.68 19.81 -3.78
N SER A 115 4.80 18.57 -4.25
CA SER A 115 4.19 17.40 -3.61
C SER A 115 5.27 16.51 -2.98
N ASP A 116 5.32 16.46 -1.65
CA ASP A 116 6.30 15.66 -0.89
C ASP A 116 5.72 14.42 -0.22
N PHE A 117 4.40 14.25 -0.22
CA PHE A 117 3.74 13.06 0.33
C PHE A 117 3.71 11.94 -0.72
N GLY A 118 3.74 10.65 -0.32
CA GLY A 118 3.42 9.56 -1.25
C GLY A 118 4.41 9.32 -2.39
N GLU A 119 5.69 9.58 -2.12
CA GLU A 119 6.79 9.46 -3.07
C GLU A 119 6.83 8.09 -3.77
N ASP A 120 6.67 7.02 -3.01
CA ASP A 120 6.66 5.64 -3.48
C ASP A 120 5.55 5.36 -4.52
N ARG A 121 4.31 5.75 -4.19
CA ARG A 121 3.14 5.57 -5.05
C ARG A 121 3.29 6.38 -6.33
N HIS A 122 3.73 7.63 -6.21
CA HIS A 122 3.94 8.48 -7.37
C HIS A 122 5.00 7.89 -8.32
N LEU A 123 6.14 7.45 -7.78
CA LEU A 123 7.20 6.83 -8.56
C LEU A 123 6.73 5.54 -9.25
N THR A 124 5.93 4.74 -8.55
CA THR A 124 5.30 3.52 -9.10
C THR A 124 4.37 3.86 -10.27
N ILE A 125 3.53 4.88 -10.13
CA ILE A 125 2.65 5.36 -11.22
C ILE A 125 3.46 5.89 -12.40
N LEU A 126 4.58 6.58 -12.17
CA LEU A 126 5.46 7.03 -13.25
C LEU A 126 6.08 5.85 -14.01
N MET A 127 6.46 4.77 -13.33
CA MET A 127 6.93 3.53 -13.98
C MET A 127 5.83 2.93 -14.86
N LEU A 128 4.61 2.82 -14.33
CA LEU A 128 3.46 2.32 -15.10
C LEU A 128 3.14 3.21 -16.32
N LYS A 129 3.19 4.54 -16.15
CA LYS A 129 3.02 5.49 -17.27
C LYS A 129 4.13 5.40 -18.32
N ALA A 130 5.32 4.94 -17.94
CA ALA A 130 6.40 4.66 -18.88
C ALA A 130 6.24 3.31 -19.61
N GLY A 131 5.13 2.59 -19.37
CA GLY A 131 4.88 1.28 -19.97
C GLY A 131 5.61 0.12 -19.30
N LEU A 132 6.21 0.35 -18.12
CA LEU A 132 6.91 -0.67 -17.36
C LEU A 132 5.98 -1.34 -16.34
N GLN A 133 6.22 -2.62 -16.10
CA GLN A 133 5.51 -3.39 -15.08
C GLN A 133 6.05 -3.11 -13.68
N THR A 134 5.16 -3.26 -12.70
CA THR A 134 5.46 -3.11 -11.27
C THR A 134 4.94 -4.33 -10.52
N GLU A 135 5.80 -4.95 -9.73
CA GLU A 135 5.63 -6.34 -9.31
C GLU A 135 5.78 -6.52 -7.80
N TYR A 136 5.23 -7.63 -7.29
CA TYR A 136 5.32 -8.03 -5.90
C TYR A 136 6.05 -9.37 -5.78
N VAL A 137 7.01 -9.45 -4.86
CA VAL A 137 7.82 -10.64 -4.57
C VAL A 137 7.56 -11.09 -3.14
N PRO A 138 6.67 -12.08 -2.91
CA PRO A 138 6.24 -12.48 -1.56
C PRO A 138 7.37 -12.94 -0.65
N ASP A 139 8.39 -13.60 -1.20
CA ASP A 139 9.48 -14.15 -0.41
C ASP A 139 10.56 -13.12 -0.05
N ALA A 140 10.51 -11.91 -0.63
CA ALA A 140 11.47 -10.84 -0.34
C ALA A 140 10.99 -10.05 0.90
N ILE A 141 11.34 -10.53 2.09
CA ILE A 141 10.79 -10.03 3.35
C ILE A 141 11.59 -8.85 3.92
N ALA A 142 10.90 -7.74 4.20
CA ALA A 142 11.44 -6.59 4.92
C ALA A 142 10.61 -6.30 6.18
N SER A 143 11.30 -6.07 7.30
CA SER A 143 10.69 -5.82 8.61
C SER A 143 10.91 -4.36 9.01
N THR A 144 9.85 -3.57 9.09
CA THR A 144 9.89 -2.14 9.44
C THR A 144 9.23 -1.89 10.79
N VAL A 145 9.65 -0.85 11.51
CA VAL A 145 9.02 -0.43 12.76
C VAL A 145 7.67 0.21 12.46
N VAL A 146 6.63 -0.16 13.23
CA VAL A 146 5.30 0.44 13.09
C VAL A 146 4.89 1.19 14.36
N PRO A 147 3.99 2.18 14.27
CA PRO A 147 3.47 2.89 15.43
C PRO A 147 2.90 1.96 16.51
N ASP A 148 3.33 2.17 17.76
CA ASP A 148 2.85 1.46 18.95
C ASP A 148 1.67 2.15 19.65
N ARG A 149 1.36 3.39 19.25
CA ARG A 149 0.29 4.24 19.81
C ARG A 149 -0.67 4.73 18.73
N LEU A 150 -1.94 4.92 19.11
CA LEU A 150 -3.01 5.35 18.21
C LEU A 150 -2.76 6.72 17.56
N GLY A 151 -2.22 7.70 18.30
CA GLY A 151 -1.98 9.05 17.75
C GLY A 151 -1.04 9.06 16.53
N PRO A 152 0.19 8.52 16.64
CA PRO A 152 1.09 8.35 15.49
C PRO A 152 0.50 7.47 14.38
N TYR A 153 -0.19 6.38 14.73
CA TYR A 153 -0.88 5.50 13.78
C TYR A 153 -1.90 6.27 12.92
N LEU A 154 -2.80 7.03 13.53
CA LEU A 154 -3.81 7.82 12.82
C LEU A 154 -3.18 8.87 11.90
N ARG A 155 -2.10 9.53 12.35
CA ARG A 155 -1.35 10.47 11.49
C ARG A 155 -0.75 9.79 10.27
N GLN A 156 -0.27 8.56 10.42
CA GLN A 156 0.25 7.75 9.33
C GLN A 156 -0.86 7.34 8.35
N GLN A 157 -1.98 6.81 8.85
CA GLN A 157 -3.12 6.45 8.02
C GLN A 157 -3.69 7.64 7.24
N LEU A 158 -3.81 8.81 7.87
CA LEU A 158 -4.25 10.03 7.19
C LEU A 158 -3.27 10.46 6.08
N ARG A 159 -1.96 10.30 6.31
CA ARG A 159 -0.94 10.59 5.30
C ARG A 159 -1.07 9.67 4.09
N TRP A 160 -1.26 8.37 4.34
CA TRP A 160 -1.44 7.36 3.29
C TRP A 160 -2.74 7.53 2.51
N ALA A 161 -3.85 7.83 3.20
CA ALA A 161 -5.12 8.13 2.56
C ALA A 161 -4.99 9.34 1.62
N ARG A 162 -4.39 10.44 2.09
CA ARG A 162 -4.16 11.65 1.27
C ARG A 162 -3.34 11.35 0.02
N SER A 163 -2.24 10.60 0.15
CA SER A 163 -1.45 10.18 -1.02
C SER A 163 -2.27 9.33 -1.98
N THR A 164 -3.01 8.35 -1.47
CA THR A 164 -3.82 7.44 -2.29
C THR A 164 -4.83 8.22 -3.14
N PHE A 165 -5.66 9.09 -2.54
CA PHE A 165 -6.62 9.90 -3.29
C PHE A 165 -5.96 10.79 -4.34
N ARG A 166 -4.87 11.46 -3.97
CA ARG A 166 -4.11 12.34 -4.87
C ARG A 166 -3.57 11.57 -6.07
N ASP A 167 -2.89 10.47 -5.80
CA ASP A 167 -2.16 9.71 -6.82
C ASP A 167 -3.13 8.93 -7.70
N THR A 168 -4.26 8.44 -7.17
CA THR A 168 -5.36 7.92 -7.98
C THR A 168 -5.88 8.97 -8.94
N LEU A 169 -6.09 10.21 -8.50
CA LEU A 169 -6.53 11.29 -9.39
C LEU A 169 -5.50 11.57 -10.50
N LEU A 170 -4.20 11.58 -10.17
CA LEU A 170 -3.12 11.75 -11.14
C LEU A 170 -2.97 10.55 -12.09
N ALA A 171 -3.39 9.36 -11.67
CA ALA A 171 -3.37 8.12 -12.45
C ALA A 171 -4.70 7.85 -13.17
N LEU A 172 -5.72 8.70 -13.05
CA LEU A 172 -7.07 8.40 -13.57
C LEU A 172 -7.08 8.05 -15.07
N ARG A 173 -6.23 8.71 -15.87
CA ARG A 173 -6.09 8.43 -17.31
C ARG A 173 -5.25 7.19 -17.64
N LEU A 174 -4.45 6.70 -16.68
CA LEU A 174 -3.66 5.49 -16.82
C LEU A 174 -4.52 4.23 -16.61
N LEU A 175 -5.43 4.26 -15.62
CA LEU A 175 -6.16 3.06 -15.16
C LEU A 175 -6.87 2.27 -16.27
N PRO A 176 -7.62 2.91 -17.21
CA PRO A 176 -8.31 2.16 -18.27
C PRO A 176 -7.36 1.46 -19.25
N GLY A 177 -6.10 1.89 -19.32
CA GLY A 177 -5.07 1.30 -20.16
C GLY A 177 -4.29 0.16 -19.51
N LEU A 178 -4.48 -0.09 -18.21
CA LEU A 178 -3.83 -1.20 -17.50
C LEU A 178 -4.67 -2.48 -17.58
N ASP A 179 -5.76 -2.54 -16.82
CA ASP A 179 -6.73 -3.63 -16.83
C ASP A 179 -8.05 -3.17 -16.18
N ARG A 180 -9.17 -3.82 -16.56
CA ARG A 180 -10.50 -3.51 -15.99
C ARG A 180 -10.58 -3.86 -14.51
N PHE A 181 -9.98 -4.97 -14.08
CA PHE A 181 -9.90 -5.37 -12.68
C PHE A 181 -9.17 -4.31 -11.86
N LEU A 182 -8.02 -3.84 -12.32
CA LEU A 182 -7.23 -2.81 -11.62
C LEU A 182 -8.00 -1.49 -11.49
N THR A 183 -8.77 -1.13 -12.53
CA THR A 183 -9.63 0.05 -12.48
C THR A 183 -10.70 -0.10 -11.40
N LEU A 184 -11.37 -1.26 -11.35
CA LEU A 184 -12.37 -1.55 -10.31
C LEU A 184 -11.76 -1.62 -8.91
N ASP A 185 -10.60 -2.24 -8.77
CA ASP A 185 -9.84 -2.31 -7.51
C ASP A 185 -9.53 -0.91 -6.98
N VAL A 186 -8.94 -0.05 -7.82
CA VAL A 186 -8.60 1.33 -7.42
C VAL A 186 -9.85 2.16 -7.09
N ILE A 187 -10.95 2.00 -7.84
CA ILE A 187 -12.23 2.64 -7.51
C ILE A 187 -12.74 2.15 -6.16
N GLY A 188 -12.74 0.84 -5.92
CA GLY A 188 -13.17 0.23 -4.66
C GLY A 188 -12.34 0.72 -3.47
N GLN A 189 -11.03 0.81 -3.61
CA GLN A 189 -10.13 1.33 -2.57
C GLN A 189 -10.36 2.81 -2.23
N ASN A 190 -10.79 3.62 -3.20
CA ASN A 190 -11.08 5.03 -2.96
C ASN A 190 -12.51 5.24 -2.42
N LEU A 191 -13.50 4.49 -2.94
CA LEU A 191 -14.90 4.61 -2.51
C LEU A 191 -15.15 3.96 -1.15
N GLY A 192 -14.53 2.82 -0.86
CA GLY A 192 -14.75 2.05 0.37
C GLY A 192 -14.60 2.89 1.65
N PRO A 193 -13.46 3.59 1.86
CA PRO A 193 -13.28 4.45 3.03
C PRO A 193 -14.26 5.62 3.09
N LEU A 194 -14.67 6.18 1.96
CA LEU A 194 -15.65 7.27 1.90
C LEU A 194 -17.05 6.77 2.28
N LEU A 195 -17.45 5.61 1.77
CA LEU A 195 -18.72 4.97 2.11
C LEU A 195 -18.76 4.53 3.58
N LEU A 196 -17.65 4.02 4.12
CA LEU A 196 -17.52 3.70 5.54
C LEU A 196 -17.65 4.97 6.40
N ALA A 197 -16.94 6.05 6.06
CA ALA A 197 -17.05 7.32 6.76
C ALA A 197 -18.48 7.88 6.72
N LEU A 198 -19.12 7.86 5.56
CA LEU A 198 -20.52 8.26 5.41
C LEU A 198 -21.45 7.40 6.28
N SER A 199 -21.27 6.07 6.29
CA SER A 199 -22.07 5.14 7.08
C SER A 199 -21.93 5.37 8.59
N VAL A 200 -20.72 5.70 9.05
CA VAL A 200 -20.48 6.05 10.47
C VAL A 200 -21.17 7.37 10.81
N LEU A 201 -21.03 8.39 9.96
CA LEU A 201 -21.64 9.71 10.19
C LEU A 201 -23.18 9.63 10.21
N THR A 202 -23.79 8.91 9.26
CA THR A 202 -25.23 8.72 9.24
C THR A 202 -25.70 7.89 10.42
N GLY A 203 -24.92 6.89 10.84
CA GLY A 203 -25.20 6.10 12.03
C GLY A 203 -25.19 6.91 13.32
N LEU A 204 -24.19 7.80 13.49
CA LEU A 204 -24.12 8.73 14.62
C LEU A 204 -25.27 9.74 14.60
N ALA A 205 -25.62 10.26 13.41
CA ALA A 205 -26.75 11.18 13.25
C ALA A 205 -28.08 10.52 13.60
N GLN A 206 -28.30 9.27 13.16
CA GLN A 206 -29.48 8.49 13.54
C GLN A 206 -29.54 8.36 15.08
N PHE A 207 -28.46 7.88 15.70
CA PHE A 207 -28.43 7.71 17.15
C PHE A 207 -28.72 9.03 17.90
N ALA A 208 -28.15 10.15 17.45
CA ALA A 208 -28.37 11.45 18.07
C ALA A 208 -29.83 11.95 17.93
N LEU A 209 -30.50 11.65 16.82
CA LEU A 209 -31.85 12.12 16.52
C LEU A 209 -32.96 11.21 17.08
N THR A 210 -32.74 9.90 17.08
CA THR A 210 -33.78 8.91 17.39
C THR A 210 -33.47 8.08 18.64
N ALA A 211 -32.27 8.23 19.23
CA ALA A 211 -31.77 7.35 20.30
C ALA A 211 -31.77 5.85 19.92
N THR A 212 -31.85 5.52 18.63
CA THR A 212 -31.81 4.14 18.13
C THR A 212 -30.49 3.83 17.46
N VAL A 213 -29.95 2.64 17.74
CA VAL A 213 -28.70 2.16 17.14
C VAL A 213 -28.95 1.72 15.69
N PRO A 214 -28.08 2.06 14.73
CA PRO A 214 -28.18 1.64 13.33
C PRO A 214 -27.75 0.17 13.16
N TRP A 215 -28.55 -0.76 13.69
CA TRP A 215 -28.19 -2.18 13.76
C TRP A 215 -27.87 -2.81 12.39
N TRP A 216 -28.58 -2.43 11.33
CA TRP A 216 -28.29 -2.93 9.99
C TRP A 216 -26.90 -2.53 9.48
N THR A 217 -26.49 -1.29 9.74
CA THR A 217 -25.14 -0.81 9.39
C THR A 217 -24.07 -1.57 10.18
N VAL A 218 -24.29 -1.75 11.49
CA VAL A 218 -23.39 -2.52 12.36
C VAL A 218 -23.27 -3.97 11.89
N LEU A 219 -24.38 -4.64 11.61
CA LEU A 219 -24.42 -6.02 11.12
C LEU A 219 -23.76 -6.16 9.74
N MET A 220 -23.96 -5.21 8.84
CA MET A 220 -23.34 -5.22 7.52
C MET A 220 -21.81 -5.11 7.62
N ILE A 221 -21.30 -4.11 8.35
CA ILE A 221 -19.85 -3.95 8.58
C ILE A 221 -19.28 -5.19 9.24
N ALA A 222 -19.99 -5.74 10.24
CA ALA A 222 -19.51 -6.91 10.95
C ALA A 222 -19.47 -8.17 10.09
N SER A 223 -20.53 -8.42 9.31
CA SER A 223 -20.58 -9.56 8.40
C SER A 223 -19.49 -9.48 7.32
N MET A 224 -19.29 -8.31 6.69
CA MET A 224 -18.22 -8.13 5.71
C MET A 224 -16.84 -8.38 6.31
N THR A 225 -16.60 -7.88 7.53
CA THR A 225 -15.33 -8.08 8.24
C THR A 225 -15.11 -9.55 8.58
N ILE A 226 -16.13 -10.23 9.11
CA ILE A 226 -16.07 -11.66 9.45
C ILE A 226 -15.84 -12.50 8.20
N ILE A 227 -16.55 -12.24 7.10
CA ILE A 227 -16.39 -12.95 5.83
C ILE A 227 -14.95 -12.79 5.33
N ARG A 228 -14.43 -11.56 5.28
CA ARG A 228 -13.06 -11.28 4.84
C ARG A 228 -12.05 -12.03 5.70
N CYS A 229 -12.15 -11.90 7.03
CA CYS A 229 -11.24 -12.54 7.96
C CYS A 229 -11.30 -14.06 7.89
N SER A 230 -12.49 -14.63 7.67
CA SER A 230 -12.68 -16.07 7.51
C SER A 230 -12.04 -16.59 6.23
N VAL A 231 -12.24 -15.90 5.11
CA VAL A 231 -11.61 -16.25 3.83
C VAL A 231 -10.08 -16.22 3.96
N VAL A 232 -9.53 -15.19 4.62
CA VAL A 232 -8.09 -15.08 4.86
C VAL A 232 -7.60 -16.20 5.77
N ALA A 233 -8.28 -16.46 6.89
CA ALA A 233 -7.90 -17.50 7.83
C ALA A 233 -7.88 -18.88 7.16
N ILE A 234 -8.86 -19.19 6.30
CA ILE A 234 -8.94 -20.43 5.53
C ILE A 234 -7.79 -20.51 4.51
N ARG A 235 -7.55 -19.44 3.75
CA ARG A 235 -6.50 -19.42 2.71
C ARG A 235 -5.09 -19.51 3.29
N THR A 236 -4.85 -18.86 4.41
CA THR A 236 -3.53 -18.83 5.08
C THR A 236 -3.30 -20.01 6.01
N ARG A 237 -4.37 -20.73 6.37
CA ARG A 237 -4.38 -21.71 7.48
C ARG A 237 -3.89 -21.11 8.80
N GLN A 238 -4.17 -19.82 9.02
CA GLN A 238 -3.77 -19.11 10.23
C GLN A 238 -4.99 -18.52 10.94
N LEU A 239 -5.29 -19.04 12.14
CA LEU A 239 -6.42 -18.59 12.95
C LEU A 239 -6.25 -17.17 13.50
N ARG A 240 -5.04 -16.60 13.48
CA ARG A 240 -4.78 -15.23 13.95
C ARG A 240 -5.61 -14.18 13.23
N PHE A 241 -6.01 -14.43 11.97
CA PHE A 241 -6.89 -13.54 11.22
C PHE A 241 -8.35 -13.58 11.69
N LEU A 242 -8.79 -14.61 12.40
CA LEU A 242 -10.08 -14.58 13.10
C LEU A 242 -10.01 -13.66 14.33
N GLY A 243 -8.85 -13.58 14.99
CA GLY A 243 -8.60 -12.59 16.04
C GLY A 243 -8.61 -11.15 15.48
N PHE A 244 -8.20 -10.96 14.23
CA PHE A 244 -8.23 -9.65 13.56
C PHE A 244 -9.65 -9.06 13.48
N SER A 245 -10.67 -9.88 13.20
CA SER A 245 -12.06 -9.37 13.15
C SER A 245 -12.53 -8.82 14.49
N LEU A 246 -12.02 -9.33 15.61
CA LEU A 246 -12.33 -8.82 16.96
C LEU A 246 -11.61 -7.49 17.28
N HIS A 247 -10.54 -7.18 16.55
CA HIS A 247 -9.74 -5.96 16.73
C HIS A 247 -10.04 -4.85 15.71
N THR A 248 -10.91 -5.12 14.72
CA THR A 248 -11.24 -4.17 13.65
C THR A 248 -12.42 -3.23 14.00
N PHE A 249 -13.09 -3.46 15.14
CA PHE A 249 -14.21 -2.63 15.62
C PHE A 249 -13.79 -1.64 16.70
#